data_AF-A0A8J3IF07-F1
#
_entry.id   AF-A0A8J3IF07-F1
#
_cell.length_a   1.000
_cell.length_b   1.000
_cell.length_c   1.000
_cell.angle_alpha   90.00
_cell.angle_beta   90.00
_cell.angle_gamma   90.00
#
_symmetry.space_group_name_H-M   'P 1'
#
loop_
_entity.id
_entity.type
_entity.pdbx_description
1 polymer ?
#
loop_
_entity_poly.entity_id
_entity_poly.type
_entity_poly.pdbx_seq_one_letter_code
_entity_poly.pdbx_strand_id
1 'polypeptide(L)'
;MQPSLWQPSVELSTQEEWIVKRIRKARLFVFLRKFRHELFNEAFQHELAHLYRDAKRGHPPVAPAMLALALILEAYTGVSDDEVIEATVMD
;
A
#
# COMPACT_ATOMS: atom_id res chain seq x y z
N MET A 1 -4.73 0.43 -20.86
CA MET A 1 -4.41 -0.84 -20.14
C MET A 1 -5.03 -0.73 -18.76
N GLN A 2 -5.75 -1.75 -18.28
CA GLN A 2 -6.31 -1.71 -16.92
C GLN A 2 -5.24 -2.07 -15.88
N PRO A 3 -5.17 -1.36 -14.73
CA PRO A 3 -4.26 -1.72 -13.64
C PRO A 3 -4.63 -3.07 -13.02
N SER A 4 -3.64 -3.85 -12.62
CA SER A 4 -3.84 -5.10 -11.89
C SER A 4 -4.33 -4.83 -10.46
N LEU A 5 -5.15 -5.74 -9.92
CA LEU A 5 -5.49 -5.75 -8.50
C LEU A 5 -4.25 -6.10 -7.66
N TRP A 6 -4.07 -5.38 -6.55
CA TRP A 6 -3.04 -5.65 -5.57
C TRP A 6 -3.51 -6.70 -4.57
N GLN A 7 -2.76 -7.80 -4.43
CA GLN A 7 -3.06 -8.90 -3.51
C GLN A 7 -1.87 -9.12 -2.56
N PRO A 8 -1.72 -8.28 -1.51
CA PRO A 8 -0.63 -8.45 -0.56
C PRO A 8 -0.82 -9.68 0.32
N SER A 9 0.29 -10.24 0.83
CA SER A 9 0.25 -11.31 1.82
C SER A 9 -0.46 -10.85 3.10
N VAL A 10 -1.51 -11.59 3.48
CA VAL A 10 -2.31 -11.31 4.67
C VAL A 10 -1.57 -11.74 5.93
N GLU A 11 -1.06 -12.98 5.92
CA GLU A 11 -0.35 -13.53 7.06
C GLU A 11 0.99 -12.81 7.31
N LEU A 12 1.34 -12.66 8.59
CA LEU A 12 2.66 -12.19 8.99
C LEU A 12 3.64 -13.36 8.92
N SER A 13 4.80 -13.14 8.32
CA SER A 13 5.94 -14.03 8.50
C SER A 13 6.41 -13.98 9.96
N THR A 14 7.15 -15.01 10.37
CA THR A 14 7.73 -15.09 11.72
C THR A 14 8.56 -13.84 12.05
N GLN A 15 9.32 -13.33 11.08
CA GLN A 15 10.12 -12.11 11.26
C GLN A 15 9.26 -10.87 11.48
N GLU A 16 8.20 -10.70 10.68
CA GLU A 16 7.26 -9.57 10.81
C GLU A 16 6.53 -9.60 12.15
N GLU A 17 6.16 -10.78 12.67
CA GLU A 17 5.57 -10.89 14.01
C GLU A 17 6.51 -10.36 15.10
N TRP A 18 7.79 -10.68 15.04
CA TRP A 18 8.79 -10.17 15.98
C TRP A 18 8.93 -8.66 15.91
N ILE A 19 8.91 -8.10 14.69
CA ILE A 19 8.98 -6.65 14.45
C ILE A 19 7.73 -5.96 15.01
N VAL A 20 6.54 -6.45 14.66
CA VAL A 20 5.24 -5.92 15.11
C VAL A 20 5.16 -5.89 16.64
N LYS A 21 5.64 -6.93 17.34
CA LYS A 21 5.65 -6.97 18.81
C LYS A 21 6.54 -5.91 19.45
N ARG A 22 7.58 -5.44 18.75
CA ARG A 22 8.55 -4.44 19.26
C ARG A 22 8.18 -3.01 18.91
N ILE A 23 7.36 -2.78 17.89
CA ILE A 23 6.94 -1.43 17.50
C ILE A 23 6.08 -0.80 18.61
N ARG A 24 6.51 0.37 19.09
CA ARG A 24 5.77 1.17 20.09
C ARG A 24 5.19 2.47 19.53
N LYS A 25 5.94 3.13 18.65
CA LYS A 25 5.61 4.47 18.14
C LYS A 25 4.98 4.45 16.74
N ALA A 26 5.49 3.60 15.85
CA ALA A 26 5.04 3.46 14.46
C ALA A 26 3.76 2.61 14.33
N ARG A 27 2.70 2.97 15.07
CA ARG A 27 1.47 2.16 15.16
C ARG A 27 0.73 2.07 13.83
N LEU A 28 0.87 3.05 12.94
CA LEU A 28 0.23 3.03 11.62
C LEU A 28 0.78 1.89 10.75
N PHE A 29 2.09 1.68 10.72
CA PHE A 29 2.71 0.58 9.96
C PHE A 29 2.19 -0.78 10.41
N VAL A 30 2.03 -1.00 11.71
CA VAL A 30 1.44 -2.25 12.25
C VAL A 30 -0.02 -2.40 11.84
N PHE A 31 -0.78 -1.30 11.84
CA PHE A 31 -2.18 -1.31 11.44
C PHE A 31 -2.33 -1.62 9.95
N LEU A 32 -1.61 -0.91 9.08
CA LEU A 32 -1.65 -1.12 7.64
C LEU A 32 -1.19 -2.53 7.28
N ARG A 33 -0.07 -3.01 7.83
CA ARG A 33 0.40 -4.38 7.58
C ARG A 33 -0.65 -5.45 7.88
N LYS A 34 -1.47 -5.25 8.92
CA LYS A 34 -2.52 -6.19 9.33
C LYS A 34 -3.79 -6.04 8.51
N PHE A 35 -4.22 -4.81 8.23
CA PHE A 35 -5.57 -4.52 7.74
C PHE A 35 -5.61 -4.01 6.30
N ARG A 36 -4.46 -3.82 5.61
CA ARG A 36 -4.41 -3.33 4.22
C ARG A 36 -5.26 -4.12 3.25
N HIS A 37 -5.36 -5.44 3.43
CA HIS A 37 -6.16 -6.31 2.56
C HIS A 37 -7.67 -6.11 2.77
N GLU A 38 -8.09 -5.68 3.97
CA GLU A 38 -9.47 -5.32 4.27
C GLU A 38 -9.80 -3.89 3.81
N LEU A 39 -8.87 -2.95 4.02
CA LEU A 39 -8.97 -1.56 3.59
C LEU A 39 -9.03 -1.46 2.05
N PHE A 40 -8.15 -2.19 1.37
CA PHE A 40 -8.07 -2.26 -0.08
C PHE A 40 -8.68 -3.58 -0.58
N ASN A 41 -9.94 -3.81 -0.23
CA ASN A 41 -10.69 -4.95 -0.77
C ASN A 41 -10.95 -4.78 -2.28
N GLU A 42 -11.35 -5.88 -2.94
CA GLU A 42 -11.55 -5.92 -4.39
C GLU A 42 -12.51 -4.83 -4.91
N ALA A 43 -13.63 -4.61 -4.21
CA ALA A 43 -14.60 -3.59 -4.59
C ALA A 43 -13.99 -2.18 -4.58
N PHE A 44 -13.27 -1.82 -3.52
CA PHE A 44 -12.63 -0.51 -3.42
C PHE A 44 -11.48 -0.36 -4.42
N GLN A 45 -10.72 -1.43 -4.69
CA GLN A 45 -9.70 -1.39 -5.73
C GLN A 45 -10.28 -1.14 -7.13
N HIS A 46 -11.46 -1.70 -7.44
CA HIS A 46 -12.16 -1.39 -8.68
C HIS A 46 -12.60 0.07 -8.76
N GLU A 47 -13.12 0.64 -7.67
CA GLU A 47 -13.44 2.07 -7.60
C GLU A 47 -12.20 2.93 -7.88
N LEU A 48 -11.06 2.61 -7.26
CA LEU A 48 -9.82 3.34 -7.50
C LEU A 48 -9.29 3.16 -8.94
N ALA A 49 -9.49 1.98 -9.55
CA ALA A 49 -9.08 1.73 -10.93
C ALA A 49 -9.81 2.63 -11.94
N HIS A 50 -11.03 3.08 -11.62
CA HIS A 50 -11.76 4.04 -12.47
C HIS A 50 -11.12 5.43 -12.52
N LEU A 51 -10.22 5.77 -11.59
CA LEU A 51 -9.46 7.03 -11.63
C LEU A 51 -8.40 7.03 -12.75
N TYR A 52 -7.98 5.85 -13.22
CA TYR A 52 -6.99 5.73 -14.28
C TYR A 52 -7.64 5.98 -15.63
N ARG A 53 -7.04 6.88 -16.42
CA ARG A 53 -7.41 7.02 -17.83
C ARG A 53 -6.93 5.79 -18.60
N ASP A 54 -7.80 5.24 -19.43
CA ASP A 54 -7.37 4.22 -20.39
C ASP A 54 -6.46 4.85 -21.45
N ALA A 55 -5.15 4.62 -21.30
CA ALA A 55 -4.12 5.10 -22.21
C ALA A 55 -3.41 3.93 -22.88
N LYS A 56 -3.10 4.12 -24.17
CA LYS A 56 -2.33 3.16 -25.00
C LYS A 56 -0.83 3.43 -25.01
N ARG A 57 -0.38 4.50 -24.34
CA ARG A 57 1.02 4.96 -24.31
C ARG A 57 1.35 5.47 -22.91
N GLY A 58 2.59 5.25 -22.46
CA GLY A 58 3.07 5.60 -21.13
C GLY A 58 3.65 4.40 -20.39
N HIS A 59 4.02 4.60 -19.13
CA HIS A 59 4.43 3.51 -18.26
C HIS A 59 3.24 2.59 -17.95
N PRO A 60 3.47 1.28 -17.76
CA PRO A 60 2.43 0.37 -17.30
C PRO A 60 1.80 0.90 -15.99
N PRO A 61 0.47 0.84 -15.86
CA PRO A 61 -0.19 1.34 -14.67
C PRO A 61 0.14 0.46 -13.46
N VAL A 62 0.61 1.09 -12.38
CA VAL A 62 0.77 0.46 -11.06
C VAL A 62 -0.62 0.24 -10.44
N ALA A 63 -0.76 -0.79 -9.61
CA ALA A 63 -2.01 -1.05 -8.91
C ALA A 63 -2.44 0.17 -8.06
N PRO A 64 -3.67 0.68 -8.21
CA PRO A 64 -4.10 1.92 -7.56
C PRO A 64 -4.04 1.85 -6.02
N ALA A 65 -4.28 0.67 -5.44
CA ALA A 65 -4.21 0.48 -4.00
C ALA A 65 -2.79 0.61 -3.43
N MET A 66 -1.76 0.23 -4.19
CA MET A 66 -0.37 0.46 -3.77
C MET A 66 -0.06 1.95 -3.68
N LEU A 67 -0.54 2.74 -4.65
CA LEU A 67 -0.38 4.20 -4.62
C LEU A 67 -1.16 4.82 -3.46
N ALA A 68 -2.37 4.34 -3.18
CA ALA A 68 -3.16 4.81 -2.05
C ALA A 68 -2.47 4.51 -0.70
N LEU A 69 -1.86 3.33 -0.55
CA LEU A 69 -1.04 3.02 0.63
C LEU A 69 0.15 3.97 0.77
N ALA A 70 0.90 4.19 -0.32
CA ALA A 70 2.04 5.11 -0.34
C ALA A 70 1.61 6.52 0.08
N LEU A 71 0.49 7.03 -0.45
CA LEU A 71 -0.05 8.34 -0.09
C LEU A 71 -0.41 8.44 1.40
N ILE A 72 -0.97 7.38 1.99
CA ILE A 72 -1.27 7.33 3.44
C ILE A 72 0.03 7.40 4.25
N LEU A 73 1.06 6.65 3.84
CA LEU A 73 2.35 6.64 4.51
C LEU A 73 3.08 7.98 4.38
N GLU A 74 3.04 8.61 3.20
CA GLU A 74 3.62 9.93 2.93
C GLU A 74 2.98 10.97 3.86
N ALA A 75 1.65 11.03 3.88
CA ALA A 75 0.90 11.97 4.72
C ALA A 75 1.15 11.74 6.23
N TYR A 76 1.33 10.50 6.66
CA TYR A 76 1.59 10.17 8.06
C TYR A 76 3.01 10.52 8.50
N THR A 77 3.99 10.24 7.64
CA THR A 77 5.42 10.41 7.97
C THR A 77 5.92 11.82 7.67
N GLY A 78 5.25 12.55 6.77
CA GLY A 78 5.65 13.90 6.35
C GLY A 78 6.92 13.93 5.50
N VAL A 79 7.27 12.80 4.89
CA VAL A 79 8.46 12.65 4.02
C VAL A 79 8.12 12.97 2.57
N SER A 80 9.15 13.02 1.71
CA SER A 80 8.96 13.22 0.27
C SER A 80 8.40 11.98 -0.44
N ASP A 81 7.96 12.16 -1.68
CA ASP A 81 7.50 11.07 -2.56
C ASP A 81 8.62 10.08 -2.92
N ASP A 82 9.88 10.52 -2.93
CA ASP A 82 11.05 9.66 -3.09
C ASP A 82 11.27 8.81 -1.83
N GLU A 83 11.23 9.43 -0.64
CA GLU A 83 11.45 8.77 0.65
C GLU A 83 10.32 7.80 1.03
N VAL A 84 9.07 8.06 0.61
CA VAL A 84 7.95 7.17 0.96
C VAL A 84 8.07 5.79 0.31
N ILE A 85 8.79 5.67 -0.81
CA ILE A 85 9.03 4.37 -1.44
C ILE A 85 9.75 3.42 -0.48
N GLU A 86 10.72 3.91 0.28
CA GLU A 86 11.40 3.10 1.30
C GLU A 86 10.45 2.70 2.44
N ALA A 87 9.55 3.61 2.84
CA ALA A 87 8.54 3.32 3.85
C ALA A 87 7.57 2.22 3.42
N THR A 88 7.25 2.11 2.12
CA THR A 88 6.40 1.02 1.58
C THR A 88 7.07 -0.35 1.62
N VAL A 89 8.40 -0.44 1.70
CA VAL A 89 9.11 -1.73 1.82
C VAL A 89 8.92 -2.35 3.21
N MET A 90 8.66 -1.51 4.23
CA MET A 90 8.37 -1.99 5.59
C MET A 90 6.92 -2.47 5.77
N ASP A 91 6.08 -2.32 4.76
CA ASP A 91 4.69 -2.79 4.73
C ASP A 91 4.56 -4.07 3.88
#